data_AF-A0A0C3B363-F1
#
_entry.id   AF-A0A0C3B363-F1
#
_cell.length_a   1.000
_cell.length_b   1.000
_cell.length_c   1.000
_cell.angle_alpha   90.00
_cell.angle_beta   90.00
_cell.angle_gamma   90.00
#
_symmetry.space_group_name_H-M   'P 1'
#
loop_
_entity.id
_entity.type
_entity.pdbx_description
1 polymer ?
#
loop_
_entity_poly.entity_id
_entity_poly.type
_entity_poly.pdbx_seq_one_letter_code
_entity_poly.pdbx_strand_id
1 'polypeptide(L)'
;MPHKRAKRSVREEQRSQKGSDYAPSSNQTSKQAISSEGIPKSVARVLNAAHVRQEWREKKRKLEFGEDIGERDRKSKKRRVDGSGDAKGKTMAQHDSKTKNKSLGIQPGESLGHFNRRVEDDMRPLVKTAMQSSSAQARKVRKAELDAKFKPKAASAADEKSSHSSLPDPISKHDGRPTEFQSMLVKPDKGKAREIA
;
A
#
# COMPACT_ATOMS: atom_id res chain seq x y z
N MET A 1 -48.15 17.63 18.92
CA MET A 1 -47.62 17.61 17.53
C MET A 1 -48.35 18.69 16.74
N PRO A 2 -47.73 19.50 15.88
CA PRO A 2 -48.47 20.50 15.11
C PRO A 2 -49.31 19.80 14.04
N HIS A 3 -50.63 19.77 14.23
CA HIS A 3 -51.56 19.06 13.33
C HIS A 3 -51.93 19.86 12.07
N LYS A 4 -51.27 21.02 11.81
CA LYS A 4 -51.48 21.84 10.60
C LYS A 4 -50.18 22.33 9.97
N ARG A 5 -50.16 22.38 8.63
CA ARG A 5 -49.08 22.95 7.83
C ARG A 5 -49.06 24.48 7.99
N ALA A 6 -47.88 25.09 7.99
CA ALA A 6 -47.72 26.54 7.99
C ALA A 6 -48.29 27.20 6.72
N LYS A 7 -48.53 28.52 6.79
CA LYS A 7 -48.99 29.34 5.66
C LYS A 7 -48.06 29.15 4.45
N ARG A 8 -48.63 29.24 3.24
CA ARG A 8 -47.90 29.00 1.98
C ARG A 8 -46.66 29.89 1.86
N SER A 9 -46.77 31.17 2.21
CA SER A 9 -45.66 32.12 2.20
C SER A 9 -44.47 31.65 3.03
N VAL A 10 -44.71 31.26 4.29
CA VAL A 10 -43.68 30.75 5.20
C VAL A 10 -43.03 29.48 4.65
N ARG A 11 -43.80 28.62 3.96
CA ARG A 11 -43.25 27.40 3.34
C ARG A 11 -42.40 27.68 2.11
N GLU A 12 -42.78 28.66 1.29
CA GLU A 12 -42.01 29.06 0.11
C GLU A 12 -40.72 29.78 0.50
N GLU A 13 -40.75 30.65 1.51
CA GLU A 13 -39.57 31.30 2.07
C GLU A 13 -38.58 30.25 2.65
N GLN A 14 -39.08 29.31 3.46
CA GLN A 14 -38.25 28.22 3.97
C GLN A 14 -37.69 27.32 2.86
N ARG A 15 -38.44 27.10 1.78
CA ARG A 15 -37.96 26.34 0.62
C ARG A 15 -36.87 27.10 -0.14
N SER A 16 -37.00 28.42 -0.28
CA SER A 16 -35.98 29.26 -0.91
C SER A 16 -34.69 29.29 -0.08
N GLN A 17 -34.79 29.46 1.24
CA GLN A 17 -33.63 29.46 2.14
C GLN A 17 -32.92 28.10 2.21
N LYS A 18 -33.67 27.00 2.18
CA LYS A 18 -33.10 25.63 2.21
C LYS A 18 -32.57 25.17 0.84
N GLY A 19 -32.90 25.89 -0.23
CA GLY A 19 -32.57 25.48 -1.59
C GLY A 19 -33.30 24.22 -2.02
N SER A 20 -32.97 23.74 -3.23
CA SER A 20 -33.51 22.48 -3.75
C SER A 20 -32.57 21.33 -3.42
N ASP A 21 -33.09 20.30 -2.74
CA ASP A 21 -32.43 19.01 -2.52
C ASP A 21 -32.56 18.10 -3.77
N TYR A 22 -32.39 18.69 -4.95
CA TYR A 22 -32.19 17.90 -6.16
C TYR A 22 -30.70 17.62 -6.27
N ALA A 23 -30.35 16.38 -6.62
CA ALA A 23 -28.99 16.08 -7.02
C ALA A 23 -28.57 17.08 -8.12
N PRO A 24 -27.32 17.60 -8.08
CA PRO A 24 -26.84 18.47 -9.13
C PRO A 24 -27.10 17.77 -10.46
N SER A 25 -27.93 18.39 -11.30
CA SER A 25 -28.31 17.73 -12.55
C SER A 25 -27.03 17.48 -13.34
N SER A 26 -26.96 16.36 -14.06
CA SER A 26 -25.80 16.06 -14.93
C SER A 26 -25.49 17.22 -15.87
N ASN A 27 -26.51 18.03 -16.19
CA ASN A 27 -26.48 19.18 -17.07
C ASN A 27 -26.17 20.52 -16.36
N GLN A 28 -26.14 20.56 -15.02
CA GLN A 28 -25.54 21.67 -14.26
C GLN A 28 -24.08 21.40 -13.92
N THR A 29 -23.72 20.12 -13.77
CA THR A 29 -22.32 19.67 -13.71
C THR A 29 -21.64 19.75 -15.08
N SER A 30 -22.37 20.04 -16.16
CA SER A 30 -21.79 20.16 -17.50
C SER A 30 -21.06 21.50 -17.76
N LYS A 31 -21.19 22.49 -16.85
CA LYS A 31 -20.26 23.63 -16.77
C LYS A 31 -18.91 23.22 -16.13
N GLN A 32 -18.87 22.06 -15.49
CA GLN A 32 -17.72 21.33 -14.96
C GLN A 32 -17.61 19.97 -15.67
N ALA A 33 -18.10 19.90 -16.91
CA ALA A 33 -17.86 18.73 -17.75
C ALA A 33 -16.36 18.64 -17.96
N ILE A 34 -15.82 17.43 -17.92
CA ILE A 34 -14.40 17.17 -18.17
C ILE A 34 -13.94 17.78 -19.51
N SER A 35 -14.88 17.98 -20.45
CA SER A 35 -14.68 18.59 -21.76
C SER A 35 -14.64 20.13 -21.77
N SER A 36 -15.11 20.83 -20.73
CA SER A 36 -15.12 22.30 -20.65
C SER A 36 -14.12 22.86 -19.62
N GLU A 37 -13.42 22.00 -18.88
CA GLU A 37 -12.37 22.39 -17.94
C GLU A 37 -11.06 22.68 -18.71
N GLY A 38 -10.47 23.86 -18.55
CA GLY A 38 -9.21 24.22 -19.22
C GLY A 38 -8.02 23.33 -18.84
N ILE A 39 -8.05 22.72 -17.66
CA ILE A 39 -7.11 21.69 -17.23
C ILE A 39 -7.92 20.58 -16.54
N PRO A 40 -7.87 19.33 -17.03
CA PRO A 40 -8.54 18.20 -16.39
C PRO A 40 -8.08 18.01 -14.95
N LYS A 41 -9.00 17.64 -14.06
CA LYS A 41 -8.71 17.34 -12.62
C LYS A 41 -7.51 16.41 -12.41
N SER A 42 -7.29 15.43 -13.28
CA SER A 42 -6.13 14.53 -13.21
C SER A 42 -4.82 15.29 -13.37
N VAL A 43 -4.73 16.18 -14.36
CA VAL A 43 -3.56 17.02 -14.64
C VAL A 43 -3.39 18.09 -13.57
N ALA A 44 -4.48 18.72 -13.11
CA ALA A 44 -4.43 19.71 -12.03
C ALA A 44 -3.87 19.14 -10.72
N ARG A 45 -4.17 17.87 -10.38
CA ARG A 45 -3.55 17.19 -9.23
C ARG A 45 -2.06 16.95 -9.40
N VAL A 46 -1.60 16.70 -10.62
CA VAL A 46 -0.17 16.50 -10.92
C VAL A 46 0.57 17.82 -10.83
N LEU A 47 0.02 18.90 -11.39
CA LEU A 47 0.61 20.24 -11.31
C LEU A 47 0.66 20.76 -9.87
N ASN A 48 -0.40 20.54 -9.09
CA ASN A 48 -0.47 20.97 -7.68
C ASN A 48 0.12 19.94 -6.70
N ALA A 49 0.88 18.94 -7.18
CA ALA A 49 1.31 17.81 -6.36
C ALA A 49 2.15 18.22 -5.13
N ALA A 50 2.95 19.29 -5.23
CA ALA A 50 3.73 19.79 -4.11
C ALA A 50 2.84 20.32 -2.98
N HIS A 51 1.82 21.11 -3.34
CA HIS A 51 0.85 21.66 -2.40
C HIS A 51 0.02 20.56 -1.73
N VAL A 52 -0.49 19.60 -2.52
CA VAL A 52 -1.26 18.45 -1.99
C VAL A 52 -0.43 17.63 -0.99
N ARG A 53 0.88 17.45 -1.25
CA ARG A 53 1.77 16.74 -0.32
C ARG A 53 2.01 17.54 0.96
N GLN A 54 2.13 18.86 0.88
CA GLN A 54 2.28 19.73 2.06
C GLN A 54 1.02 19.73 2.91
N GLU A 55 -0.15 19.94 2.31
CA GLU A 55 -1.45 19.88 3.00
C GLU A 55 -1.66 18.53 3.70
N TRP A 56 -1.28 17.42 3.04
CA TRP A 56 -1.39 16.09 3.65
C TRP A 56 -0.44 15.93 4.84
N ARG A 57 0.81 16.41 4.74
CA ARG A 57 1.77 16.39 5.86
C ARG A 57 1.30 17.25 7.01
N GLU A 58 0.75 18.42 6.74
CA GLU A 58 0.19 19.31 7.76
C GLU A 58 -1.06 18.72 8.40
N LYS A 59 -1.98 18.14 7.62
CA LYS A 59 -3.16 17.46 8.14
C LYS A 59 -2.77 16.25 9.01
N LYS A 60 -1.75 15.49 8.60
CA LYS A 60 -1.19 14.39 9.40
C LYS A 60 -0.59 14.90 10.71
N ARG A 61 0.21 15.97 10.66
CA ARG A 61 0.80 16.61 11.84
C ARG A 61 -0.28 17.14 12.79
N LYS A 62 -1.30 17.84 12.27
CA LYS A 62 -2.44 18.36 13.06
C LYS A 62 -3.25 17.23 13.72
N LEU A 63 -3.42 16.11 13.03
CA LEU A 63 -4.06 14.91 13.60
C LEU A 63 -3.22 14.25 14.71
N GLU A 64 -1.89 14.27 14.59
CA GLU A 64 -0.96 13.72 15.58
C GLU A 64 -0.79 14.64 16.81
N PHE A 65 -0.86 15.96 16.62
CA PHE A 65 -0.72 16.96 17.69
C PHE A 65 -2.03 17.30 18.43
N GLY A 66 -3.12 16.58 18.12
CA GLY A 66 -4.38 16.68 18.86
C GLY A 66 -5.12 18.01 18.73
N GLU A 67 -4.73 18.87 17.80
CA GLU A 67 -5.43 20.13 17.55
C GLU A 67 -6.81 19.82 16.93
N ASP A 68 -7.85 20.45 17.47
CA ASP A 68 -9.27 20.19 17.26
C ASP A 68 -9.71 20.36 15.78
N ILE A 69 -9.36 19.39 14.94
CA ILE A 69 -10.03 19.20 13.66
C ILE A 69 -11.38 18.58 13.99
N GLY A 70 -12.38 19.46 14.10
CA GLY A 70 -13.73 19.17 14.53
C GLY A 70 -14.26 17.81 14.07
N GLU A 71 -14.92 17.13 15.00
CA GLU A 71 -15.42 15.76 14.96
C GLU A 71 -16.17 15.34 13.66
N ARG A 72 -16.68 16.31 12.89
CA ARG A 72 -17.32 16.08 11.57
C ARG A 72 -16.38 15.47 10.53
N ASP A 73 -15.11 15.86 10.51
CA ASP A 73 -14.17 15.43 9.46
C ASP A 73 -13.68 13.99 9.70
N ARG A 74 -13.60 13.58 10.97
CA ARG A 74 -13.28 12.20 11.38
C ARG A 74 -14.43 11.23 11.08
N LYS A 75 -15.68 11.69 11.20
CA LYS A 75 -16.89 10.87 10.98
C LYS A 75 -17.28 10.74 9.50
N SER A 76 -17.03 11.76 8.68
CA SER A 76 -17.33 11.75 7.23
C SER A 76 -16.52 10.68 6.47
N LYS A 77 -15.25 10.48 6.84
CA LYS A 77 -14.40 9.45 6.22
C LYS A 77 -14.79 8.01 6.59
N LYS A 78 -15.51 7.82 7.70
CA LYS A 78 -15.98 6.52 8.16
C LYS A 78 -17.39 6.15 7.68
N ARG A 79 -18.20 7.11 7.21
CA ARG A 79 -19.61 6.90 6.82
C ARG A 79 -19.87 6.69 5.33
N ARG A 80 -18.85 6.68 4.47
CA ARG A 80 -19.03 6.56 3.01
C ARG A 80 -18.82 5.14 2.45
N VAL A 81 -18.63 4.13 3.30
CA VAL A 81 -18.38 2.74 2.89
C VAL A 81 -19.52 1.79 3.26
N ASP A 82 -20.61 2.28 3.86
CA ASP A 82 -21.72 1.42 4.28
C ASP A 82 -23.04 1.96 3.70
N GLY A 83 -23.36 1.61 2.44
CA GLY A 83 -24.71 1.83 1.90
C GLY A 83 -24.82 2.18 0.42
N SER A 84 -24.56 1.23 -0.47
CA SER A 84 -25.41 0.98 -1.66
C SER A 84 -24.86 -0.26 -2.38
N GLY A 85 -25.62 -1.34 -2.37
CA GLY A 85 -25.18 -2.61 -2.94
C GLY A 85 -26.34 -3.54 -3.20
N ASP A 86 -27.39 -3.05 -3.88
CA ASP A 86 -28.44 -3.91 -4.42
C ASP A 86 -28.51 -3.80 -5.94
N ALA A 87 -28.06 -4.90 -6.56
CA ALA A 87 -28.65 -5.56 -7.72
C ALA A 87 -28.95 -4.75 -9.01
N LYS A 88 -28.04 -4.86 -9.99
CA LYS A 88 -28.32 -5.48 -11.32
C LYS A 88 -27.12 -5.33 -12.26
N GLY A 89 -26.57 -6.47 -12.67
CA GLY A 89 -25.52 -6.54 -13.69
C GLY A 89 -25.20 -7.98 -14.09
N LYS A 90 -26.20 -8.69 -14.62
CA LYS A 90 -25.96 -9.91 -15.40
C LYS A 90 -25.24 -9.50 -16.69
N THR A 91 -24.00 -9.93 -16.91
CA THR A 91 -23.52 -10.43 -18.21
C THR A 91 -22.22 -11.22 -18.02
N MET A 92 -22.33 -12.50 -18.38
CA MET A 92 -21.32 -13.46 -18.83
C MET A 92 -19.88 -12.94 -19.06
N ALA A 93 -18.92 -13.55 -18.40
CA ALA A 93 -17.63 -13.90 -19.01
C ALA A 93 -17.03 -15.11 -18.26
N GLN A 94 -17.28 -16.26 -18.85
CA GLN A 94 -16.70 -17.56 -18.57
C GLN A 94 -15.17 -17.51 -18.72
N HIS A 95 -14.43 -17.81 -17.65
CA HIS A 95 -13.18 -18.57 -17.76
C HIS A 95 -12.83 -19.18 -16.40
N ASP A 96 -12.38 -20.43 -16.46
CA ASP A 96 -12.24 -21.39 -15.38
C ASP A 96 -11.46 -20.93 -14.13
N SER A 97 -12.12 -21.02 -12.97
CA SER A 97 -11.48 -21.35 -11.68
C SER A 97 -12.50 -22.02 -10.77
N LYS A 98 -12.96 -23.19 -11.22
CA LYS A 98 -13.74 -24.14 -10.43
C LYS A 98 -12.95 -24.46 -9.15
N THR A 99 -13.55 -24.17 -7.99
CA THR A 99 -13.05 -24.45 -6.62
C THR A 99 -12.04 -23.47 -6.01
N LYS A 100 -12.51 -22.32 -5.48
CA LYS A 100 -12.10 -21.81 -4.13
C LYS A 100 -12.66 -20.44 -3.75
N ASN A 101 -13.33 -19.73 -4.65
CA ASN A 101 -13.98 -18.47 -4.24
C ASN A 101 -15.34 -18.79 -3.61
N LYS A 102 -15.32 -19.39 -2.40
CA LYS A 102 -16.45 -19.22 -1.47
C LYS A 102 -16.67 -17.72 -1.40
N SER A 103 -17.87 -17.28 -1.81
CA SER A 103 -18.27 -15.87 -1.91
C SER A 103 -17.54 -15.02 -0.86
N LEU A 104 -16.77 -14.02 -1.29
CA LEU A 104 -16.01 -13.10 -0.44
C LEU A 104 -16.93 -12.15 0.35
N GLY A 105 -18.00 -12.69 0.91
CA GLY A 105 -18.91 -12.03 1.83
C GLY A 105 -18.63 -12.47 3.25
N ILE A 106 -19.09 -11.65 4.18
CA ILE A 106 -19.12 -11.97 5.61
C ILE A 106 -20.05 -13.18 5.77
N GLN A 107 -19.55 -14.24 6.41
CA GLN A 107 -20.37 -15.42 6.70
C GLN A 107 -21.36 -15.11 7.85
N PRO A 108 -22.53 -15.77 7.90
CA PRO A 108 -23.46 -15.56 9.01
C PRO A 108 -22.78 -15.86 10.36
N GLY A 109 -22.88 -14.92 11.30
CA GLY A 109 -22.25 -15.03 12.62
C GLY A 109 -20.75 -14.65 12.67
N GLU A 110 -20.14 -14.32 11.54
CA GLU A 110 -18.78 -13.83 11.49
C GLU A 110 -18.72 -12.31 11.73
N SER A 111 -17.78 -11.83 12.54
CA SER A 111 -17.51 -10.40 12.65
C SER A 111 -16.63 -9.91 11.50
N LEU A 112 -16.73 -8.62 11.15
CA LEU A 112 -15.92 -8.01 10.08
C LEU A 112 -14.41 -8.26 10.24
N GLY A 113 -13.92 -8.33 11.48
CA GLY A 113 -12.51 -8.63 11.77
C GLY A 113 -12.10 -10.06 11.40
N HIS A 114 -12.97 -11.04 11.62
CA HIS A 114 -12.73 -12.43 11.21
C HIS A 114 -12.78 -12.57 9.69
N PHE A 115 -13.70 -11.85 9.05
CA PHE A 115 -13.80 -11.81 7.59
C PHE A 115 -12.49 -11.30 6.98
N ASN A 116 -11.97 -10.17 7.46
CA ASN A 116 -10.71 -9.61 6.98
C ASN A 116 -9.54 -10.59 7.17
N ARG A 117 -9.47 -11.28 8.33
CA ARG A 117 -8.43 -12.30 8.58
C ARG A 117 -8.51 -13.45 7.58
N ARG A 118 -9.71 -13.99 7.32
CA ARG A 118 -9.88 -15.07 6.33
C ARG A 118 -9.50 -14.61 4.93
N VAL A 119 -9.94 -13.42 4.52
CA VAL A 119 -9.60 -12.85 3.21
C VAL A 119 -8.08 -12.71 3.06
N GLU A 120 -7.40 -12.21 4.10
CA GLU A 120 -5.94 -12.16 4.10
C GLU A 120 -5.33 -13.55 3.98
N ASP A 121 -5.79 -14.52 4.75
CA ASP A 121 -5.25 -15.88 4.75
C ASP A 121 -5.43 -16.59 3.40
N ASP A 122 -6.56 -16.37 2.73
CA ASP A 122 -6.82 -16.89 1.39
C ASP A 122 -5.90 -16.24 0.33
N MET A 123 -5.58 -14.95 0.47
CA MET A 123 -4.74 -14.20 -0.48
C MET A 123 -3.24 -14.28 -0.19
N ARG A 124 -2.83 -14.55 1.06
CA ARG A 124 -1.44 -14.72 1.50
C ARG A 124 -0.62 -15.67 0.61
N PRO A 125 -1.09 -16.87 0.21
CA PRO A 125 -0.30 -17.75 -0.64
C PRO A 125 -0.05 -17.15 -2.03
N LEU A 126 -1.05 -16.49 -2.62
CA LEU A 126 -0.88 -15.83 -3.93
C LEU A 126 0.18 -14.74 -3.85
N VAL A 127 0.10 -13.86 -2.85
CA VAL A 127 1.10 -12.80 -2.64
C VAL A 127 2.49 -13.39 -2.39
N LYS A 128 2.60 -14.44 -1.57
CA LYS A 128 3.87 -15.14 -1.30
C LYS A 128 4.50 -15.71 -2.57
N THR A 129 3.72 -16.38 -3.41
CA THR A 129 4.23 -16.94 -4.68
C THR A 129 4.70 -15.85 -5.65
N ALA A 130 3.94 -14.75 -5.78
CA ALA A 130 4.32 -13.61 -6.61
C ALA A 130 5.60 -12.91 -6.11
N MET A 131 5.79 -12.80 -4.79
CA MET A 131 7.04 -12.29 -4.22
C MET A 131 8.23 -13.23 -4.50
N GLN A 132 8.02 -14.54 -4.38
CA GLN A 132 9.07 -15.52 -4.68
C GLN A 132 9.45 -15.49 -6.16
N SER A 133 8.47 -15.44 -7.07
CA SER A 133 8.73 -15.39 -8.51
C SER A 133 9.45 -14.10 -8.93
N SER A 134 9.04 -12.96 -8.38
CA SER A 134 9.70 -11.67 -8.68
C SER A 134 11.14 -11.62 -8.15
N SER A 135 11.39 -12.13 -6.93
CA SER A 135 12.76 -12.23 -6.41
C SER A 135 13.65 -13.17 -7.23
N ALA A 136 13.10 -14.26 -7.78
CA ALA A 136 13.82 -15.15 -8.66
C ALA A 136 14.16 -14.47 -10.00
N GLN A 137 13.22 -13.72 -10.58
CA GLN A 137 13.47 -12.92 -11.79
C GLN A 137 14.52 -11.84 -11.54
N ALA A 138 14.44 -11.10 -10.43
CA ALA A 138 15.44 -10.09 -10.07
C ALA A 138 16.86 -10.68 -9.96
N ARG A 139 17.01 -11.89 -9.41
CA ARG A 139 18.30 -12.60 -9.37
C ARG A 139 18.79 -13.00 -10.77
N LYS A 140 17.90 -13.48 -11.64
CA LYS A 140 18.24 -13.81 -13.04
C LYS A 140 18.70 -12.59 -13.81
N VAL A 141 18.01 -11.45 -13.64
CA VAL A 141 18.37 -10.18 -14.28
C VAL A 141 19.74 -9.72 -13.79
N ARG A 142 19.98 -9.68 -12.47
CA ARG A 142 21.30 -9.31 -11.93
C ARG A 142 22.41 -10.22 -12.43
N LYS A 143 22.18 -11.55 -12.49
CA LYS A 143 23.17 -12.49 -13.04
C LYS A 143 23.42 -12.20 -14.53
N ALA A 144 22.37 -11.97 -15.33
CA ALA A 144 22.50 -11.65 -16.74
C ALA A 144 23.21 -10.30 -16.97
N GLU A 145 22.97 -9.29 -16.13
CA GLU A 145 23.68 -8.01 -16.18
C GLU A 145 25.17 -8.16 -15.83
N LEU A 146 25.49 -8.99 -14.84
CA LEU A 146 26.89 -9.31 -14.51
C LEU A 146 27.52 -10.12 -15.65
N ASP A 147 26.87 -11.15 -16.17
CA ASP A 147 27.38 -11.94 -17.31
C ASP A 147 27.52 -11.08 -18.58
N ALA A 148 26.67 -10.08 -18.80
CA ALA A 148 26.80 -9.11 -19.89
C ALA A 148 27.95 -8.13 -19.67
N LYS A 149 28.25 -7.77 -18.41
CA LYS A 149 29.37 -6.89 -18.05
C LYS A 149 30.71 -7.63 -18.02
N PHE A 150 30.70 -8.94 -17.75
CA PHE A 150 31.87 -9.83 -17.72
C PHE A 150 32.06 -10.65 -19.01
N LYS A 151 31.23 -10.46 -20.04
CA LYS A 151 31.55 -10.85 -21.42
C LYS A 151 32.30 -9.70 -22.08
N PRO A 152 33.65 -9.64 -22.00
CA PRO A 152 34.41 -8.69 -22.80
C PRO A 152 34.16 -8.97 -24.28
N LYS A 153 34.25 -7.91 -25.08
CA LYS A 153 34.37 -7.96 -26.54
C LYS A 153 35.39 -9.03 -26.97
N ALA A 154 34.94 -10.24 -27.30
CA ALA A 154 35.77 -11.28 -27.89
C ALA A 154 35.96 -11.06 -29.40
N ALA A 155 36.19 -9.82 -29.81
CA ALA A 155 36.47 -9.44 -31.19
C ALA A 155 37.25 -8.11 -31.28
N SER A 156 38.22 -7.88 -30.40
CA SER A 156 39.29 -6.92 -30.69
C SER A 156 40.47 -7.09 -29.74
N ALA A 157 41.62 -7.40 -30.32
CA ALA A 157 42.98 -7.21 -29.79
C ALA A 157 43.43 -8.17 -28.69
N ALA A 158 44.27 -9.12 -29.11
CA ALA A 158 45.44 -9.52 -28.37
C ALA A 158 46.28 -8.26 -28.06
N ASP A 159 46.50 -7.94 -26.78
CA ASP A 159 47.84 -7.67 -26.23
C ASP A 159 47.74 -7.46 -24.71
N GLU A 160 48.86 -7.72 -24.05
CA GLU A 160 49.24 -7.30 -22.70
C GLU A 160 48.71 -8.01 -21.45
N LYS A 161 49.68 -8.46 -20.67
CA LYS A 161 49.58 -9.01 -19.32
C LYS A 161 49.33 -7.88 -18.34
N SER A 162 48.33 -7.98 -17.46
CA SER A 162 48.43 -7.41 -16.09
C SER A 162 47.23 -7.70 -15.19
N SER A 163 47.58 -8.03 -13.94
CA SER A 163 46.81 -7.90 -12.70
C SER A 163 45.42 -8.55 -12.62
N HIS A 164 45.42 -9.72 -11.98
CA HIS A 164 44.28 -10.28 -11.27
C HIS A 164 43.81 -9.28 -10.19
N SER A 165 42.82 -8.45 -10.49
CA SER A 165 42.13 -7.61 -9.50
C SER A 165 41.01 -8.43 -8.86
N SER A 166 41.37 -9.22 -7.86
CA SER A 166 40.41 -9.80 -6.92
C SER A 166 39.79 -8.64 -6.13
N LEU A 167 38.55 -8.29 -6.44
CA LEU A 167 37.71 -7.45 -5.59
C LEU A 167 37.69 -8.07 -4.17
N PRO A 168 37.83 -7.27 -3.10
CA PRO A 168 37.71 -7.80 -1.75
C PRO A 168 36.27 -8.28 -1.54
N ASP A 169 36.11 -9.56 -1.16
CA ASP A 169 34.85 -10.11 -0.72
C ASP A 169 34.27 -9.25 0.42
N PRO A 170 32.94 -9.09 0.52
CA PRO A 170 32.33 -8.31 1.58
C PRO A 170 32.69 -8.95 2.93
N ILE A 171 33.49 -8.24 3.73
CA ILE A 171 33.92 -8.66 5.07
C ILE A 171 32.69 -9.12 5.85
N SER A 172 32.64 -10.41 6.16
CA SER A 172 31.54 -10.99 6.91
C SER A 172 31.70 -10.52 8.36
N LYS A 173 30.61 -9.99 8.93
CA LYS A 173 30.56 -9.39 10.27
C LYS A 173 30.89 -10.38 11.41
N HIS A 174 31.16 -11.63 11.07
CA HIS A 174 31.39 -12.74 11.99
C HIS A 174 32.78 -13.38 11.84
N ASP A 175 33.65 -12.89 10.96
CA ASP A 175 34.94 -13.52 10.65
C ASP A 175 35.96 -13.48 11.82
N GLY A 176 35.69 -12.69 12.85
CA GLY A 176 36.53 -12.60 14.06
C GLY A 176 35.90 -13.15 15.35
N ARG A 177 34.69 -13.73 15.28
CA ARG A 177 33.99 -14.25 16.46
C ARG A 177 33.96 -15.78 16.41
N PRO A 178 34.46 -16.49 17.44
CA PRO A 178 34.41 -17.95 17.43
C PRO A 178 32.94 -18.38 17.32
N THR A 179 32.69 -19.34 16.43
CA THR A 179 31.36 -19.93 16.26
C THR A 179 30.96 -20.63 17.56
N GLU A 180 29.66 -20.67 17.87
CA GLU A 180 29.16 -21.24 19.14
C GLU A 180 29.57 -22.71 19.35
N PHE A 181 29.88 -23.43 18.27
CA PHE A 181 30.44 -24.78 18.33
C PHE A 181 31.91 -24.82 18.77
N GLN A 182 32.72 -23.80 18.45
CA GLN A 182 34.11 -23.71 18.90
C GLN A 182 34.21 -23.24 20.35
N SER A 183 33.34 -22.34 20.81
CA SER A 183 33.35 -21.89 22.21
C SER A 183 32.97 -22.99 23.20
N MET A 184 32.14 -23.96 22.79
CA MET A 184 31.78 -25.12 23.61
C MET A 184 32.85 -26.22 23.64
N LEU A 185 33.84 -26.19 22.73
CA LEU A 185 34.91 -27.20 22.68
C LEU A 185 36.15 -26.84 23.51
N VAL A 186 36.26 -25.59 23.99
CA VAL A 186 37.34 -25.15 24.88
C VAL A 186 37.06 -25.69 26.29
N LYS A 187 37.72 -26.81 26.62
CA LYS A 187 37.67 -27.41 27.96
C LYS A 187 38.20 -26.41 29.01
N PRO A 188 37.54 -26.23 30.16
CA PRO A 188 38.05 -25.36 31.21
C PRO A 188 39.33 -25.93 31.80
N ASP A 189 40.40 -25.16 31.71
CA ASP A 189 41.72 -25.48 32.25
C ASP A 189 41.64 -25.50 33.78
N LYS A 190 41.74 -26.69 34.37
CA LYS A 190 41.80 -26.87 35.81
C LYS A 190 43.24 -26.63 36.26
N GLY A 191 43.51 -25.44 36.81
CA GLY A 191 44.62 -25.29 37.75
C GLY A 191 45.42 -24.01 37.65
N LYS A 192 45.22 -23.12 38.61
CA LYS A 192 46.34 -22.51 39.34
C LYS A 192 45.87 -21.97 40.68
N ALA A 193 46.23 -22.68 41.74
CA ALA A 193 46.18 -22.20 43.11
C ALA A 193 47.04 -20.93 43.22
N ARG A 194 46.47 -19.87 43.81
CA ARG A 194 47.22 -18.69 44.24
C ARG A 194 47.67 -18.93 45.68
N GLU A 195 48.96 -19.21 45.87
CA GLU A 195 49.61 -19.00 47.16
C GLU A 195 49.65 -17.51 47.47
N ILE A 196 49.29 -17.18 48.70
CA ILE A 196 49.38 -15.85 49.31
C ILE A 196 50.52 -15.96 50.34
N ALA A 197 51.57 -15.16 50.16
CA ALA A 197 52.51 -14.78 51.20
C ALA A 197 52.81 -13.29 51.03
#